data_AF-A0A6G0WPR3-F1
#
_entry.id   AF-A0A6G0WPR3-F1
#
_cell.length_a   1.000
_cell.length_b   1.000
_cell.length_c   1.000
_cell.angle_alpha   90.00
_cell.angle_beta   90.00
_cell.angle_gamma   90.00
#
_symmetry.space_group_name_H-M   'P 1'
#
loop_
_entity.id
_entity.type
_entity.pdbx_description
1 polymer ?
#
loop_
_entity_poly.entity_id
_entity_poly.type
_entity_poly.pdbx_seq_one_letter_code
_entity_poly.pdbx_strand_id
1 'polypeptide(L)'
;MFARRLANVAARAGAAQRTMATKSSSVNGKGPLEVIYQTFMRNNVVYVSTVVAGALVFEVVYGNVTNSIWESLNYGRLYHHIDWSQFKSEDDEEEEEE
;
A
#
# COMPACT_ATOMS: atom_id res chain seq x y z
N MET A 1 -17.89 -39.61 -54.04
CA MET A 1 -17.73 -38.46 -53.12
C MET A 1 -17.78 -38.84 -51.62
N PHE A 2 -17.49 -40.09 -51.22
CA PHE A 2 -17.60 -40.52 -49.82
C PHE A 2 -16.27 -40.56 -49.05
N ALA A 3 -15.12 -40.67 -49.71
CA ALA A 3 -13.80 -40.78 -49.06
C ALA A 3 -13.32 -39.49 -48.37
N ARG A 4 -13.80 -38.31 -48.80
CA ARG A 4 -13.40 -37.00 -48.24
C ARG A 4 -14.06 -36.69 -46.89
N ARG A 5 -15.14 -37.39 -46.51
CA ARG A 5 -15.83 -37.14 -45.24
C ARG A 5 -15.21 -37.89 -44.06
N LEU A 6 -14.56 -39.03 -44.28
CA LEU A 6 -13.87 -39.78 -43.22
C LEU A 6 -12.55 -39.12 -42.77
N ALA A 7 -11.79 -38.55 -43.71
CA ALA A 7 -10.54 -37.86 -43.40
C ALA A 7 -10.74 -36.64 -42.47
N ASN A 8 -11.85 -35.91 -42.64
CA ASN A 8 -12.15 -34.72 -41.84
C ASN A 8 -12.64 -35.04 -40.41
N VAL A 9 -13.12 -36.27 -40.16
CA VAL A 9 -13.51 -36.71 -38.81
C VAL A 9 -12.28 -37.11 -37.99
N ALA A 10 -11.31 -37.79 -38.61
CA ALA A 10 -10.03 -38.13 -37.97
C ALA A 10 -9.18 -36.88 -37.66
N ALA A 11 -9.18 -35.89 -38.55
CA ALA A 11 -8.49 -34.62 -38.33
C ALA A 11 -9.10 -33.79 -37.16
N ARG A 12 -10.40 -33.94 -36.90
CA ARG A 12 -11.08 -33.31 -35.75
C ARG A 12 -10.89 -34.08 -34.44
N ALA A 13 -10.78 -35.41 -34.50
CA ALA A 13 -10.44 -36.23 -33.34
C ALA A 13 -9.00 -36.01 -32.85
N GLY A 14 -8.04 -35.76 -33.77
CA GLY A 14 -6.66 -35.43 -33.42
C GLY A 14 -6.43 -33.98 -32.96
N ALA A 15 -7.31 -33.05 -33.33
CA ALA A 15 -7.21 -31.64 -32.94
C ALA A 15 -7.82 -31.33 -31.55
N ALA A 16 -8.63 -32.23 -31.00
CA ALA A 16 -9.28 -32.05 -29.71
C ALA A 16 -8.40 -32.40 -28.50
N GLN A 17 -7.21 -32.97 -28.72
CA GLN A 17 -6.36 -33.51 -27.65
C GLN A 17 -5.10 -32.67 -27.37
N ARG A 18 -5.12 -31.41 -27.79
CA ARG A 18 -4.16 -30.38 -27.35
C ARG A 18 -4.87 -29.35 -26.46
N THR A 19 -5.61 -29.83 -25.47
CA THR A 19 -5.76 -29.05 -24.24
C THR A 19 -4.37 -28.98 -23.63
N MET A 20 -3.64 -27.91 -23.98
CA MET A 20 -2.45 -27.53 -23.24
C MET A 20 -2.89 -27.34 -21.81
N ALA A 21 -2.67 -28.37 -20.99
CA ALA A 21 -2.59 -28.23 -19.56
C ALA A 21 -1.39 -27.32 -19.32
N THR A 22 -1.64 -26.01 -19.37
CA THR A 22 -0.79 -25.03 -18.72
C THR A 22 -0.81 -25.46 -17.27
N LYS A 23 0.15 -26.32 -16.88
CA LYS A 23 0.38 -26.62 -15.46
C LYS A 23 0.54 -25.26 -14.82
N SER A 24 -0.45 -24.86 -14.01
CA SER A 24 -0.34 -23.72 -13.12
C SER A 24 0.91 -23.95 -12.30
N SER A 25 2.00 -23.25 -12.61
CA SER A 25 3.26 -23.37 -11.89
C SER A 25 3.00 -22.96 -10.45
N SER A 26 3.14 -23.88 -9.50
CA SER A 26 2.92 -23.63 -8.07
C SER A 26 4.02 -22.77 -7.42
N VAL A 27 4.82 -22.07 -8.23
CA VAL A 27 5.77 -21.04 -7.79
C VAL A 27 5.01 -19.73 -7.46
N ASN A 28 3.81 -19.54 -8.00
CA ASN A 28 2.84 -18.51 -7.61
C ASN A 28 1.73 -19.10 -6.73
N GLY A 29 2.07 -19.73 -5.61
CA GLY A 29 1.05 -19.94 -4.57
C GLY A 29 0.48 -18.58 -4.15
N LYS A 30 -0.83 -18.51 -3.83
CA LYS A 30 -1.53 -17.29 -3.38
C LYS A 30 -0.85 -16.70 -2.15
N GLY A 31 0.20 -15.92 -2.38
CA GLY A 31 0.93 -15.22 -1.33
C GLY A 31 0.13 -14.02 -0.86
N PRO A 32 0.36 -13.52 0.35
CA PRO A 32 -0.27 -12.28 0.84
C PRO A 32 -0.03 -11.10 -0.12
N LEU A 33 1.10 -11.08 -0.83
CA LEU A 33 1.41 -10.07 -1.85
C LEU A 33 0.52 -10.16 -3.09
N GLU A 34 0.00 -11.36 -3.42
CA GLU A 34 -0.90 -11.53 -4.55
C GLU A 34 -2.26 -10.86 -4.30
N VAL A 35 -2.74 -10.90 -3.05
CA VAL A 35 -3.98 -10.21 -2.64
C VAL A 35 -3.81 -8.70 -2.79
N ILE A 36 -2.66 -8.16 -2.37
CA ILE A 36 -2.34 -6.73 -2.51
C ILE A 36 -2.28 -6.34 -3.98
N TYR A 37 -1.61 -7.15 -4.81
CA TYR A 37 -1.49 -6.90 -6.25
C TYR A 37 -2.86 -6.90 -6.93
N GLN A 38 -3.69 -7.92 -6.66
CA GLN A 38 -5.02 -8.03 -7.25
C GLN A 38 -5.95 -6.89 -6.82
N THR A 39 -5.80 -6.39 -5.59
CA THR A 39 -6.67 -5.34 -5.03
C THR A 39 -6.26 -3.95 -5.47
N PHE A 40 -4.98 -3.60 -5.41
CA PHE A 40 -4.51 -2.23 -5.59
C PHE A 40 -3.75 -2.00 -6.90
N MET A 41 -3.06 -3.01 -7.44
CA MET A 41 -2.12 -2.84 -8.55
C MET A 41 -2.64 -3.31 -9.91
N ARG A 42 -3.76 -4.04 -9.96
CA ARG A 42 -4.29 -4.59 -11.21
C ARG A 42 -4.90 -3.54 -12.15
N ASN A 43 -5.47 -2.46 -11.61
CA ASN A 43 -6.10 -1.40 -12.40
C ASN A 43 -5.28 -0.11 -12.28
N ASN A 44 -4.86 0.48 -13.41
CA ASN A 44 -4.03 1.69 -13.45
C ASN A 44 -4.64 2.86 -12.68
N VAL A 45 -5.95 3.09 -12.78
CA VAL A 45 -6.61 4.20 -12.07
C VAL A 45 -6.56 4.00 -10.57
N VAL A 46 -6.91 2.78 -10.11
CA VAL A 46 -6.87 2.41 -8.68
C VAL A 46 -5.44 2.43 -8.16
N TYR A 47 -4.48 2.00 -8.96
CA TYR A 47 -3.07 2.00 -8.60
C TYR A 47 -2.57 3.42 -8.33
N VAL A 48 -2.78 4.34 -9.29
CA VAL A 48 -2.36 5.74 -9.13
C VAL A 48 -3.07 6.39 -7.95
N SER A 49 -4.37 6.18 -7.77
CA SER A 49 -5.10 6.75 -6.62
C SER A 49 -4.59 6.18 -5.29
N THR A 50 -4.24 4.90 -5.25
CA THR A 50 -3.69 4.25 -4.04
C THR A 50 -2.31 4.80 -3.71
N VAL A 51 -1.47 5.06 -4.72
CA VAL A 51 -0.14 5.68 -4.52
C VAL A 51 -0.28 7.09 -3.97
N VAL A 52 -1.17 7.92 -4.55
CA VAL A 52 -1.39 9.30 -4.08
C VAL A 52 -1.96 9.31 -2.66
N ALA A 53 -3.01 8.53 -2.39
CA ALA A 53 -3.60 8.43 -1.06
C ALA A 53 -2.59 7.88 -0.04
N GLY A 54 -1.82 6.86 -0.43
CA GLY A 54 -0.76 6.29 0.37
C GLY A 54 0.34 7.30 0.69
N ALA A 55 0.73 8.14 -0.26
CA ALA A 55 1.72 9.19 -0.05
C ALA A 55 1.26 10.22 1.00
N LEU A 56 -0.01 10.66 0.94
CA LEU A 56 -0.56 11.61 1.92
C LEU A 56 -0.58 11.03 3.33
N VAL A 57 -1.03 9.77 3.46
CA VAL A 57 -1.01 9.08 4.77
C VAL A 57 0.43 8.89 5.25
N PHE A 58 1.32 8.50 4.35
CA PHE A 58 2.72 8.28 4.66
C PHE A 58 3.40 9.57 5.12
N GLU A 59 3.15 10.71 4.49
CA GLU A 59 3.70 12.01 4.89
C GLU A 59 3.36 12.35 6.34
N VAL A 60 2.08 12.22 6.71
CA VAL A 60 1.63 12.50 8.09
C VAL A 60 2.32 11.56 9.07
N VAL A 61 2.30 10.26 8.81
CA VAL A 61 2.90 9.27 9.74
C VAL A 61 4.41 9.48 9.83
N TYR A 62 5.08 9.63 8.70
CA TYR A 62 6.52 9.83 8.64
C TYR A 62 6.94 11.10 9.38
N GLY A 63 6.28 12.23 9.12
CA GLY A 63 6.58 13.49 9.79
C GLY A 63 6.44 13.38 11.32
N ASN A 64 5.35 12.78 11.80
CA ASN A 64 5.14 12.58 13.24
C ASN A 64 6.18 11.64 13.86
N VAL A 65 6.48 10.51 13.20
CA VAL A 65 7.45 9.54 13.72
C VAL A 65 8.85 10.13 13.75
N THR A 66 9.28 10.78 12.67
CA THR A 66 10.60 11.40 12.59
C THR A 66 10.74 12.52 13.62
N ASN A 67 9.72 13.35 13.79
CA ASN A 67 9.72 14.41 14.81
C ASN A 67 9.77 13.80 16.23
N SER A 68 8.99 12.76 16.49
CA SER A 68 9.00 12.07 17.79
C SER A 68 10.37 11.44 18.11
N ILE A 69 11.03 10.83 17.13
CA ILE A 69 12.40 10.32 17.28
C ILE A 69 13.36 11.48 17.60
N TRP A 70 13.24 12.60 16.88
CA TRP A 70 14.09 13.76 17.10
C TRP A 70 13.90 14.38 18.50
N GLU A 71 12.65 14.53 18.93
CA GLU A 71 12.27 15.04 20.25
C GLU A 71 12.77 14.12 21.36
N SER A 72 12.63 12.80 21.20
CA SER A 72 13.16 11.82 22.15
C SER A 72 14.67 11.93 22.32
N LEU A 73 15.41 12.19 21.23
CA LEU A 73 16.87 12.33 21.27
C LEU A 73 17.33 13.69 21.82
N ASN A 74 16.47 14.72 21.77
CA ASN A 74 16.78 16.08 22.21
C ASN A 74 15.90 16.52 23.39
N TYR A 75 15.39 15.56 24.15
CA TYR A 75 14.49 15.81 25.27
C TYR A 75 15.09 16.82 26.26
N GLY A 76 14.28 17.78 26.71
CA GLY A 76 14.71 18.84 27.63
C GLY A 76 15.54 19.99 27.02
N ARG A 77 15.90 19.91 25.73
CA ARG A 77 16.61 21.01 25.03
C ARG A 77 15.72 21.81 24.09
N LEU A 78 14.48 21.38 23.86
CA LEU A 78 13.54 22.05 22.97
C LEU A 78 12.67 23.04 23.76
N TYR A 79 12.29 24.14 23.10
CA TYR A 79 11.51 25.23 23.69
C TYR A 79 10.20 24.76 24.34
N HIS A 80 9.52 23.79 23.74
CA HIS A 80 8.26 23.25 24.26
C HIS A 80 8.42 22.23 25.39
N HIS A 81 9.64 21.79 25.71
CA HIS A 81 9.92 20.94 26.88
C HIS A 81 10.20 21.78 28.14
N ILE A 82 10.43 23.09 27.98
CA ILE A 82 10.67 23.99 29.09
C ILE A 82 9.33 24.32 29.73
N ASP A 83 9.24 24.13 31.04
CA ASP A 83 8.08 24.56 31.81
C ASP A 83 8.12 26.10 31.91
N TRP A 84 7.22 26.79 31.23
CA TRP A 84 7.18 28.25 31.24
C TRP A 84 6.44 28.80 32.47
N SER A 85 5.70 27.97 33.20
CA SER A 85 4.96 28.39 34.40
C SER A 85 5.89 28.83 35.53
N GLN A 86 7.10 28.26 35.60
CA GLN A 86 8.10 28.65 36.60
C GLN A 86 8.69 30.06 36.40
N PHE A 87 8.44 30.67 35.23
CA PHE A 87 8.94 32.00 34.88
C PHE A 87 7.83 33.07 34.90
N LYS A 88 6.57 32.70 35.16
CA LYS A 88 5.50 33.66 35.38
C LYS A 88 5.71 34.34 36.75
N SER A 89 5.74 35.65 36.77
CA SER A 89 5.66 36.44 38.02
C SER A 89 4.20 36.63 38.42
N GLU A 90 3.91 36.71 39.72
CA GLU A 90 2.55 36.98 40.25
C GLU A 90 1.92 38.25 39.62
N ASP A 91 2.73 39.20 39.15
CA ASP A 91 2.27 40.42 38.45
C ASP A 91 1.64 40.16 37.07
N ASP A 92 1.92 39.03 36.40
CA ASP A 92 1.40 38.72 35.05
C ASP A 92 -0.01 38.08 35.06
N GLU A 93 -0.54 37.70 36.24
CA GLU A 93 -1.87 37.09 36.37
C GLU A 93 -3.01 38.13 36.39
N GLU A 94 -2.72 39.41 36.64
CA GLU A 94 -3.74 40.48 36.70
C GLU A 94 -4.10 41.07 35.32
N GLU A 95 -3.31 40.84 34.26
CA GLU A 95 -3.54 41.42 32.92
C GLU A 95 -4.41 40.53 31.97
N GLU A 96 -4.71 39.27 32.32
CA GLU A 96 -5.51 38.37 31.46
C GLU A 96 -7.04 38.40 31.76
N GLU A 97 -7.54 39.22 32.69
CA GLU A 97 -8.96 39.32 33.08
C GLU A 97 -9.76 40.53 32.50
N GLU A 98 -9.26 41.29 31.51
CA GLU A 98 -10.03 42.35 30.77
C GLU A 98 -10.38 42.00 29.31
#